data_AF-A0A9E1QVE3-F1
#
_entry.id   AF-A0A9E1QVE3-F1
#
_cell.length_a   1.000
_cell.length_b   1.000
_cell.length_c   1.000
_cell.angle_alpha   90.00
_cell.angle_beta   90.00
_cell.angle_gamma   90.00
#
_symmetry.space_group_name_H-M   'P 1'
#
loop_
_entity.id
_entity.type
_entity.pdbx_description
1 polymer ?
#
loop_
_entity_poly.entity_id
_entity_poly.type
_entity_poly.pdbx_seq_one_letter_code
_entity_poly.pdbx_strand_id
1 'polypeptide(L)' 'IESVWRGHYYPQVSLIDNMDSKNFSLKKGEEMGRFKFGSTVIVMFEHRKTSWLEKYKPGLVTRYGELMTTHAQRQ' A
#
# COMPACT_ATOMS: atom_id res chain seq x y z
N ILE A 1 -1.50 -12.82 -3.81
CA ILE A 1 -1.91 -11.64 -3.01
C ILE A 1 -3.25 -12.00 -2.37
N GLU A 2 -3.61 -11.45 -1.22
CA GLU A 2 -4.98 -11.54 -0.73
C GLU A 2 -5.61 -10.15 -0.64
N SER A 3 -6.83 -10.00 -1.12
CA SER A 3 -7.63 -8.80 -0.89
C SER A 3 -8.88 -9.12 -0.07
N VAL A 4 -9.43 -8.11 0.58
CA VAL A 4 -10.65 -8.28 1.39
C VAL A 4 -11.92 -8.42 0.53
N TRP A 5 -11.89 -8.05 -0.74
CA TRP A 5 -13.04 -8.16 -1.66
C TRP A 5 -13.05 -9.45 -2.48
N ARG A 6 -11.88 -10.02 -2.81
CA ARG A 6 -11.77 -11.19 -3.69
C ARG A 6 -11.15 -12.40 -3.02
N GLY A 7 -10.56 -12.23 -1.84
CA GLY A 7 -9.79 -13.29 -1.19
C GLY A 7 -8.48 -13.53 -1.93
N HIS A 8 -8.22 -14.77 -2.36
CA HIS A 8 -6.90 -15.18 -2.83
C HIS A 8 -6.68 -14.96 -4.33
N TYR A 9 -5.65 -14.19 -4.67
CA TYR A 9 -5.09 -14.12 -6.02
C TYR A 9 -3.98 -15.16 -6.18
N TYR A 10 -4.23 -16.13 -7.07
CA TYR A 10 -3.28 -17.19 -7.39
C TYR A 10 -2.12 -16.66 -8.25
N PRO A 11 -0.88 -17.09 -7.96
CA PRO A 11 0.28 -16.76 -8.80
C PRO A 11 0.12 -17.35 -10.21
N GLN A 12 0.81 -16.75 -11.19
CA GLN A 12 0.84 -17.18 -12.60
C GLN A 12 -0.48 -17.06 -13.39
N VAL A 13 -1.53 -16.50 -12.79
CA VAL A 13 -2.78 -16.19 -13.48
C VAL A 13 -2.87 -14.68 -13.69
N SER A 14 -2.70 -14.24 -14.94
CA SER A 14 -2.96 -12.84 -15.31
C SER A 14 -4.46 -12.56 -15.21
N LEU A 15 -4.81 -11.54 -14.43
CA LEU A 15 -6.18 -11.14 -14.17
C LEU A 15 -6.32 -9.63 -14.31
N ILE A 16 -7.25 -9.21 -15.16
CA ILE A 16 -7.70 -7.82 -15.22
C ILE A 16 -9.03 -7.78 -14.46
N ASP A 17 -9.03 -7.05 -13.35
CA ASP A 17 -10.21 -6.88 -12.51
C ASP A 17 -10.86 -5.53 -12.84
N ASN A 18 -11.96 -5.55 -13.59
CA ASN A 18 -12.73 -4.34 -13.88
C ASN A 18 -13.61 -4.03 -12.65
N MET A 19 -13.02 -3.37 -11.66
CA MET A 19 -13.68 -3.03 -10.41
C MET A 19 -14.68 -1.89 -10.62
N ASP A 20 -15.97 -2.22 -10.66
CA ASP A 20 -17.02 -1.20 -10.51
C ASP A 20 -17.01 -0.64 -9.09
N SER A 21 -16.88 0.69 -8.97
CA SER A 21 -16.76 1.43 -7.71
C SER A 21 -17.92 1.26 -6.72
N LYS A 22 -19.00 0.57 -7.13
CA LYS A 22 -20.18 0.29 -6.30
C LYS A 22 -20.03 -0.91 -5.36
N ASN A 23 -19.07 -1.80 -5.60
CA ASN A 23 -19.06 -3.12 -4.94
C ASN A 23 -18.21 -3.20 -3.67
N PHE A 24 -17.47 -2.14 -3.33
CA PHE A 24 -16.58 -2.17 -2.18
C PHE A 24 -16.20 -0.76 -1.70
N SER A 25 -16.27 -0.52 -0.40
CA SER A 25 -15.93 0.75 0.24
C SER A 25 -15.06 0.49 1.46
N LEU A 26 -13.94 1.21 1.55
CA LEU A 26 -13.05 1.21 2.72
C LEU A 26 -12.96 2.61 3.28
N LYS A 27 -12.96 2.69 4.61
CA LYS A 27 -12.55 3.90 5.31
C LYS A 27 -11.05 4.10 5.14
N LYS A 28 -10.63 5.36 5.28
CA LYS A 28 -9.22 5.71 5.29
C LYS A 28 -8.49 4.88 6.37
N GLY A 29 -7.50 4.11 5.95
CA GLY A 29 -6.68 3.29 6.83
C GLY A 29 -7.18 1.86 7.05
N GLU A 30 -8.32 1.47 6.47
CA GLU A 30 -8.75 0.06 6.52
C GLU A 30 -7.88 -0.81 5.60
N GLU A 31 -7.67 -2.07 6.01
CA GLU A 31 -6.85 -3.03 5.29
C GLU A 31 -7.48 -3.38 3.93
N MET A 32 -6.74 -3.15 2.85
CA MET A 32 -7.14 -3.56 1.50
C MET A 32 -6.84 -5.05 1.24
N GLY A 33 -5.86 -5.59 1.95
CA GLY A 33 -5.35 -6.92 1.71
C GLY A 33 -3.93 -7.11 2.22
N ARG A 34 -3.44 -8.33 2.05
CA ARG A 34 -2.13 -8.77 2.51
C ARG A 34 -1.35 -9.47 1.41
N PHE A 35 -0.06 -9.17 1.39
CA PHE A 35 0.92 -9.84 0.57
C PHE A 35 1.47 -11.07 1.32
N LYS A 36 1.22 -12.29 0.83
CA LYS A 36 1.53 -13.55 1.54
C LYS A 36 2.94 -14.13 1.31
N PHE A 37 3.66 -13.70 0.28
CA PHE A 37 4.87 -14.41 -0.18
C PHE A 37 6.13 -13.55 -0.17
N GLY A 38 6.44 -12.88 0.95
CA GLY A 38 7.66 -12.06 1.05
C GLY A 38 7.70 -10.95 -0.01
N SER A 39 6.57 -10.29 -0.21
CA SER A 39 6.41 -9.36 -1.32
C SER A 39 7.09 -8.04 -0.99
N THR A 40 8.12 -7.72 -1.76
CA THR A 40 8.66 -6.36 -1.80
C THR A 40 7.57 -5.42 -2.31
N VAL A 41 7.22 -4.42 -1.50
CA VAL A 41 6.36 -3.33 -1.95
C VAL A 41 7.25 -2.16 -2.35
N ILE A 42 6.99 -1.59 -3.53
CA ILE A 42 7.58 -0.33 -3.96
C ILE A 42 6.52 0.76 -3.77
N VAL A 43 6.78 1.73 -2.90
CA VAL A 43 5.90 2.86 -2.64
C VAL A 43 6.47 4.09 -3.34
N MET A 44 5.66 4.75 -4.17
CA MET A 44 6.04 5.95 -4.91
C MET A 44 5.18 7.14 -4.46
N PHE A 45 5.83 8.29 -4.31
CA PHE A 45 5.17 9.56 -3.98
C PHE A 45 5.43 10.58 -5.08
N GLU A 46 4.56 11.57 -5.17
CA GLU A 46 4.77 12.70 -6.09
C GLU A 46 6.06 13.45 -5.74
N HIS A 47 6.81 13.81 -6.77
CA HIS A 47 8.07 14.53 -6.63
C HIS A 47 7.85 15.84 -5.85
N ARG A 48 8.66 16.05 -4.80
CA ARG A 48 8.66 17.24 -3.91
C ARG A 48 7.37 17.50 -3.12
N LYS A 49 6.45 16.54 -3.01
CA LYS A 49 5.25 16.69 -2.17
C LYS A 49 5.28 15.91 -0.86
N THR A 50 6.36 15.18 -0.59
CA THR A 50 6.44 14.25 0.55
C THR A 50 7.79 14.36 1.24
N SER A 51 7.77 14.36 2.57
CA SER A 51 8.96 14.33 3.43
C SER A 51 9.00 13.00 4.19
N TRP A 52 10.12 12.28 4.11
CA TRP A 52 10.33 11.04 4.84
C TRP A 52 10.60 11.31 6.33
N LEU A 53 10.11 10.44 7.21
CA LEU A 53 10.54 10.47 8.61
C LEU A 53 11.99 9.97 8.70
N GLU A 54 12.83 10.66 9.48
CA GLU A 54 14.27 10.38 9.61
C GLU A 54 14.61 8.94 10.01
N LYS A 55 13.70 8.26 10.72
CA LYS A 55 13.90 6.88 11.15
C LYS A 55 14.06 5.90 9.98
N TYR A 56 13.43 6.17 8.83
CA TYR A 56 13.42 5.25 7.69
C TYR A 56 14.74 5.29 6.93
N LYS A 57 15.55 4.25 7.17
CA LYS A 57 16.85 3.99 6.54
C LYS A 57 16.95 2.50 6.18
N PRO A 58 17.89 2.10 5.30
CA PRO A 58 18.08 0.70 4.95
C PRO A 58 18.25 -0.19 6.20
N GLY A 59 17.57 -1.35 6.21
CA GLY A 59 17.59 -2.29 7.32
C GLY A 59 16.66 -1.99 8.49
N LEU A 60 15.93 -0.86 8.49
CA LEU A 60 14.94 -0.58 9.53
C LEU A 60 13.69 -1.47 9.38
N VAL A 61 13.20 -2.01 10.49
CA VAL A 61 11.90 -2.69 10.56
C VAL A 61 10.79 -1.67 10.29
N THR A 62 9.96 -1.96 9.29
CA THR A 62 8.73 -1.20 9.00
C THR A 62 7.53 -1.96 9.54
N ARG A 63 6.63 -1.27 10.24
CA ARG A 63 5.39 -1.83 10.77
C ARG A 63 4.17 -1.17 10.14
N TYR A 64 3.15 -1.96 9.89
CA TYR A 64 1.86 -1.46 9.43
C TYR A 64 1.24 -0.51 10.47
N GLY A 65 0.57 0.55 10.00
CA GLY A 65 -0.04 1.57 10.84
C GLY A 65 0.92 2.66 11.32
N GLU A 66 2.23 2.54 11.08
CA GLU A 66 3.17 3.60 11.42
C GLU A 66 3.24 4.68 10.35
N LEU A 67 3.39 5.93 10.79
CA LEU A 67 3.63 7.06 9.90
C LEU A 67 4.97 6.88 9.18
N MET A 68 4.92 6.82 7.85
CA MET A 68 6.11 6.68 7.00
C MET A 68 6.62 8.01 6.46
N THR A 69 5.69 8.85 6.01
CA THR A 69 5.97 10.14 5.40
C THR A 69 4.90 11.18 5.76
N THR A 70 5.23 12.45 5.62
CA THR A 70 4.28 13.58 5.74
C THR A 70 4.21 14.35 4.42
N HIS A 71 3.10 15.04 4.17
CA HIS A 71 3.01 15.94 3.04
C HIS A 71 3.94 17.14 3.26
N ALA A 72 4.85 17.40 2.32
CA ALA A 72 5.71 18.58 2.36
C ALA A 72 4.82 19.83 2.23
N GLN A 73 4.90 20.76 3.18
CA GLN A 73 4.15 22.02 3.07
C GLN A 73 4.59 22.74 1.79
N ARG A 74 3.63 23.28 1.02
CA ARG A 74 3.93 24.11 -0.14
C ARG A 74 4.64 25.37 0.38
N GLN A 75 5.89 25.57 -0.05
CA GLN A 75 6.48 26.91 -0.11
C GLN A 75 5.91 27.64 -1.31
#